data_AF-A0A0D6PG04-F1
#
_entry.id   AF-A0A0D6PG04-F1
#
_cell.length_a   1.000
_cell.length_b   1.000
_cell.length_c   1.000
_cell.angle_alpha   90.00
_cell.angle_beta   90.00
_cell.angle_gamma   90.00
#
_symmetry.space_group_name_H-M   'P 1'
#
loop_
_entity.id
_entity.type
_entity.pdbx_description
1 polymer ?
#
loop_
_entity_poly.entity_id
_entity_poly.type
_entity_poly.pdbx_seq_one_letter_code
_entity_poly.pdbx_strand_id
1 'polypeptide(L)'
;MSKQVALTILSQLGGHKFLTMTGAKNLVSGSDSLSFTLPARLAVRGINRFRVTLQPSDTYTLEAWRLRNLDLQPRGIETGIYAEALRDTFRSMTGLETSL
;
A
#
# COMPACT_ATOMS: atom_id res chain seq x y z
N MET A 1 4.13 -18.76 8.76
CA MET A 1 4.74 -18.48 7.45
C MET A 1 4.22 -17.18 6.79
N SER A 2 3.00 -16.69 7.06
CA SER A 2 2.44 -15.47 6.43
C SER A 2 3.06 -14.12 6.85
N LYS A 3 3.59 -14.00 8.08
CA LYS A 3 4.14 -12.72 8.57
C LYS A 3 5.39 -12.24 7.80
N GLN A 4 6.18 -13.15 7.20
CA GLN A 4 7.42 -12.78 6.53
C GLN A 4 7.16 -11.95 5.27
N VAL A 5 6.20 -12.35 4.41
CA VAL A 5 5.89 -11.60 3.19
C VAL A 5 5.37 -10.20 3.51
N ALA A 6 4.46 -10.08 4.48
CA ALA A 6 3.94 -8.79 4.89
C ALA A 6 5.03 -7.85 5.46
N LEU A 7 5.99 -8.38 6.21
CA LEU A 7 7.15 -7.61 6.69
C LEU A 7 8.10 -7.22 5.56
N THR A 8 8.32 -8.10 4.58
CA THR A 8 9.09 -7.79 3.38
C THR A 8 8.44 -6.64 2.61
N ILE A 9 7.13 -6.73 2.34
CA ILE A 9 6.38 -5.66 1.66
C ILE A 9 6.51 -4.34 2.42
N LEU A 10 6.34 -4.36 3.75
CA LEU A 10 6.48 -3.15 4.57
C LEU A 10 7.90 -2.57 4.45
N SER A 11 8.93 -3.42 4.49
CA SER A 11 10.32 -3.00 4.31
C SER A 11 10.54 -2.36 2.93
N GLN A 12 9.98 -2.96 1.87
CA GLN A 12 10.07 -2.41 0.52
C GLN A 12 9.39 -1.05 0.41
N LEU A 13 8.25 -0.83 1.07
CA LEU A 13 7.59 0.48 1.13
C LEU A 13 8.36 1.55 1.91
N GLY A 14 9.34 1.16 2.74
CA GLY A 14 10.13 2.09 3.57
C GLY A 14 10.15 1.75 5.06
N GLY A 15 9.58 0.60 5.44
CA GLY A 15 9.63 0.07 6.80
C GLY A 15 8.95 0.99 7.81
N HIS A 16 9.59 1.19 8.95
CA HIS A 16 9.09 2.06 10.00
C HIS A 16 8.93 3.52 9.54
N LYS A 17 9.84 4.01 8.68
CA LYS A 17 9.77 5.39 8.16
C LYS A 17 8.49 5.61 7.36
N PHE A 18 8.07 4.62 6.56
CA PHE A 18 6.81 4.67 5.82
C PHE A 18 5.61 4.88 6.76
N LEU A 19 5.56 4.15 7.87
CA LEU A 19 4.49 4.29 8.87
C LEU A 19 4.49 5.66 9.53
N THR A 20 5.67 6.18 9.88
CA THR A 20 5.80 7.51 10.47
C THR A 20 5.40 8.62 9.50
N MET A 21 5.82 8.53 8.23
CA MET A 21 5.54 9.56 7.23
C MET A 21 4.08 9.56 6.77
N THR A 22 3.49 8.38 6.57
CA THR A 22 2.14 8.26 6.01
C THR A 22 1.05 8.13 7.09
N GLY A 23 1.41 7.90 8.36
CA GLY A 23 0.45 7.61 9.42
C GLY A 23 -0.36 6.33 9.17
N ALA A 24 0.15 5.41 8.35
CA ALA A 24 -0.54 4.19 8.01
C ALA A 24 -0.82 3.34 9.26
N LYS A 25 -2.05 2.85 9.36
CA LYS A 25 -2.56 2.07 10.49
C LYS A 25 -3.35 0.85 10.03
N ASN A 26 -3.77 0.01 10.98
CA ASN A 26 -4.51 -1.22 10.72
C ASN A 26 -3.79 -2.13 9.72
N LEU A 27 -2.50 -2.41 9.98
CA LEU A 27 -1.73 -3.33 9.16
C LEU A 27 -2.27 -4.75 9.35
N VAL A 28 -2.67 -5.37 8.25
CA VAL A 28 -3.17 -6.75 8.22
C VAL A 28 -2.29 -7.55 7.26
N SER A 29 -1.65 -8.60 7.77
CA SER A 29 -0.88 -9.55 6.98
C SER A 29 -1.78 -10.65 6.44
N GLY A 30 -1.83 -10.82 5.12
CA GLY A 30 -2.32 -12.03 4.45
C GLY A 30 -1.21 -13.07 4.26
N SER A 31 -1.47 -14.15 3.52
CA SER A 31 -0.44 -15.12 3.12
C SER A 31 0.68 -14.44 2.33
N ASP A 32 0.27 -13.68 1.32
CA ASP A 32 1.15 -13.06 0.32
C ASP A 32 0.86 -11.56 0.16
N SER A 33 0.19 -10.95 1.14
CA SER A 33 -0.23 -9.56 1.03
C SER A 33 -0.10 -8.79 2.33
N LEU A 34 0.02 -7.48 2.19
CA LEU A 34 -0.06 -6.51 3.27
C LEU A 34 -1.17 -5.51 2.93
N SER A 35 -2.15 -5.40 3.82
CA SER A 35 -3.18 -4.38 3.74
C SER A 35 -2.99 -3.35 4.83
N PHE A 36 -3.23 -2.08 4.53
CA PHE A 36 -3.13 -0.98 5.50
C PHE A 36 -4.09 0.15 5.16
N THR A 37 -4.28 1.04 6.12
CA THR A 37 -5.18 2.20 6.02
C THR A 37 -4.39 3.48 6.20
N LEU A 38 -4.50 4.40 5.26
CA LEU A 38 -3.98 5.76 5.43
C LEU A 38 -4.98 6.63 6.22
N PRO A 39 -4.49 7.66 6.92
CA PRO A 39 -5.33 8.73 7.45
C PRO A 39 -6.24 9.30 6.36
N ALA A 40 -7.49 9.61 6.74
CA ALA A 40 -8.46 10.16 5.80
C ALA A 40 -7.96 11.51 5.26
N ARG A 41 -8.24 11.78 3.97
CA ARG A 41 -7.85 13.01 3.26
C ARG A 41 -6.34 13.21 3.07
N LEU A 42 -5.51 12.22 3.40
CA LEU A 42 -4.08 12.27 3.15
C LEU A 42 -3.78 12.09 1.66
N ALA A 43 -4.20 10.96 1.08
CA ALA A 43 -3.99 10.68 -0.34
C ALA A 43 -5.05 11.36 -1.23
N VAL A 44 -4.65 11.63 -2.48
CA VAL A 44 -5.53 12.16 -3.53
C VAL A 44 -6.71 11.22 -3.76
N ARG A 45 -7.78 11.74 -4.39
CA ARG A 45 -9.01 10.98 -4.71
C ARG A 45 -9.70 10.36 -3.47
N GLY A 46 -9.32 10.80 -2.27
CA GLY A 46 -9.84 10.28 -1.01
C GLY A 46 -9.47 8.82 -0.74
N ILE A 47 -8.38 8.33 -1.34
CA ILE A 47 -7.88 6.99 -1.11
C ILE A 47 -7.48 6.86 0.35
N ASN A 48 -7.86 5.74 0.97
CA ASN A 48 -7.53 5.48 2.37
C ASN A 48 -7.26 4.00 2.67
N ARG A 49 -7.51 3.07 1.75
CA ARG A 49 -7.26 1.64 1.92
C ARG A 49 -6.34 1.17 0.82
N PHE A 50 -5.33 0.39 1.20
CA PHE A 50 -4.38 -0.25 0.30
C PHE A 50 -4.28 -1.73 0.58
N ARG A 51 -4.02 -2.48 -0.49
CA ARG A 51 -3.57 -3.86 -0.43
C ARG A 51 -2.41 -4.01 -1.41
N VAL A 52 -1.33 -4.56 -0.91
CA VAL A 52 -0.17 -4.93 -1.70
C VAL A 52 -0.07 -6.43 -1.68
N THR A 53 -0.06 -7.07 -2.84
CA THR A 53 0.01 -8.52 -2.98
C THR A 53 1.27 -8.89 -3.75
N LEU A 54 2.08 -9.78 -3.20
CA LEU A 54 3.20 -10.41 -3.89
C LEU A 54 2.66 -11.49 -4.83
N GLN A 55 3.01 -11.41 -6.10
CA GLN A 55 2.65 -12.38 -7.12
C GLN A 55 3.74 -13.45 -7.23
N PRO A 56 3.42 -14.66 -7.72
CA PRO A 56 4.40 -15.72 -7.97
C PRO A 56 5.49 -15.35 -8.97
N SER A 57 5.30 -14.29 -9.75
CA SER A 57 6.27 -13.73 -10.70
C SER A 57 7.30 -12.79 -10.06
N ASP A 58 7.42 -12.78 -8.73
CA ASP A 58 8.26 -11.85 -7.95
C ASP A 58 7.96 -10.36 -8.20
N THR A 59 6.73 -10.06 -8.62
CA THR A 59 6.21 -8.70 -8.79
C THR A 59 5.09 -8.42 -7.80
N TYR A 60 4.80 -7.15 -7.56
CA TYR A 60 3.73 -6.72 -6.68
C TYR A 60 2.50 -6.23 -7.46
N THR A 61 1.34 -6.40 -6.84
CA THR A 61 0.09 -5.76 -7.23
C THR A 61 -0.32 -4.79 -6.14
N LEU A 62 -0.51 -3.52 -6.50
CA LEU A 62 -0.96 -2.45 -5.62
C LEU A 62 -2.41 -2.10 -5.94
N GLU A 63 -3.29 -2.32 -4.97
CA GLU A 63 -4.71 -1.99 -5.08
C GLU A 63 -5.06 -0.87 -4.10
N ALA A 64 -5.82 0.12 -4.58
CA ALA A 64 -6.24 1.28 -3.81
C ALA A 64 -7.76 1.45 -3.82
N TRP A 65 -8.30 1.73 -2.64
CA TRP A 65 -9.72 2.01 -2.46
C TRP A 65 -9.96 3.24 -1.60
N ARG A 66 -11.15 3.79 -1.78
CA ARG A 66 -11.79 4.71 -0.86
C ARG A 66 -12.88 3.96 -0.09
N LEU A 67 -12.69 3.78 1.19
CA LEU A 67 -13.69 3.28 2.13
C LEU A 67 -14.39 4.45 2.82
N ARG A 68 -15.70 4.63 2.60
CA ARG A 68 -16.52 5.63 3.29
C ARG A 68 -17.89 5.05 3.61
N ASN A 69 -18.35 5.14 4.86
CA ASN A 69 -19.66 4.63 5.27
C ASN A 69 -19.91 3.17 4.84
N LEU A 70 -18.90 2.30 5.00
CA LEU A 70 -18.90 0.88 4.56
C LEU A 70 -18.96 0.67 3.03
N ASP A 71 -19.03 1.73 2.24
CA ASP A 71 -18.90 1.67 0.79
C ASP A 71 -17.42 1.65 0.40
N LEU A 72 -16.99 0.58 -0.27
CA LEU A 72 -15.61 0.36 -0.73
C LEU A 72 -15.53 0.63 -2.23
N GLN A 73 -15.02 1.80 -2.57
CA GLN A 73 -14.93 2.25 -3.96
C GLN A 73 -13.51 2.06 -4.50
N PRO A 74 -13.29 1.27 -5.57
CA PRO A 74 -11.98 1.14 -6.19
C PRO A 74 -11.51 2.46 -6.79
N ARG A 75 -10.22 2.77 -6.62
CA ARG A 75 -9.60 4.01 -7.12
C ARG A 75 -8.43 3.77 -8.05
N GLY A 76 -7.80 2.60 -7.97
CA GLY A 76 -6.74 2.20 -8.87
C GLY A 76 -6.24 0.80 -8.55
N ILE A 77 -5.70 0.16 -9.57
CA ILE A 77 -4.94 -1.08 -9.46
C ILE A 77 -3.74 -0.96 -10.40
N GLU A 78 -2.58 -1.33 -9.90
CA GLU A 78 -1.33 -1.40 -10.66
C GLU A 78 -0.72 -2.78 -10.44
N THR A 79 -0.31 -3.44 -11.52
CA THR A 79 0.22 -4.82 -11.51
C THR A 79 1.62 -4.86 -12.13
N GLY A 80 2.36 -5.94 -11.87
CA GLY A 80 3.71 -6.11 -12.44
C GLY A 80 4.75 -5.15 -11.85
N ILE A 81 4.54 -4.67 -10.63
CA ILE A 81 5.41 -3.67 -10.01
C ILE A 81 6.65 -4.36 -9.42
N TYR A 82 7.84 -3.98 -9.85
CA TYR A 82 9.08 -4.44 -9.22
C TYR A 82 9.30 -3.80 -7.85
N ALA A 83 10.07 -4.46 -6.97
CA ALA A 83 10.31 -3.98 -5.60
C ALA A 83 10.83 -2.54 -5.53
N GLU A 84 11.75 -2.18 -6.44
CA GLU A 84 12.30 -0.84 -6.58
C GLU A 84 11.28 0.22 -7.02
N ALA A 85 10.34 -0.15 -7.89
CA ALA A 85 9.29 0.73 -8.39
C ALA A 85 8.11 0.87 -7.41
N LEU A 86 7.99 0.01 -6.40
CA LEU A 86 6.84 -0.04 -5.50
C LEU A 86 6.57 1.29 -4.79
N ARG A 87 7.62 1.98 -4.36
CA ARG A 87 7.52 3.30 -3.70
C ARG A 87 7.02 4.37 -4.66
N ASP A 88 7.57 4.38 -5.87
CA ASP A 88 7.22 5.37 -6.89
C ASP A 88 5.80 5.17 -7.40
N THR A 89 5.38 3.92 -7.62
CA THR A 89 3.98 3.60 -7.96
C THR A 89 3.03 4.01 -6.84
N PHE A 90 3.38 3.78 -5.58
CA PHE A 90 2.58 4.24 -4.44
C PHE A 90 2.45 5.77 -4.42
N ARG A 91 3.55 6.50 -4.60
CA ARG A 91 3.55 7.97 -4.69
C ARG A 91 2.70 8.47 -5.86
N SER A 92 2.85 7.88 -7.04
CA SER A 92 2.05 8.21 -8.21
C SER A 92 0.54 7.98 -7.96
N MET A 93 0.18 6.86 -7.35
CA MET A 93 -1.22 6.51 -7.07
C MET A 93 -1.85 7.36 -5.97
N THR A 94 -1.08 7.74 -4.95
CA THR A 94 -1.56 8.51 -3.79
C THR A 94 -1.41 10.01 -3.93
N GLY A 95 -0.57 10.47 -4.84
CA GLY A 95 -0.13 11.88 -4.93
C GLY A 95 0.57 12.37 -3.66
N LEU A 96 1.04 11.46 -2.79
CA LEU A 96 1.78 11.82 -1.59
C LEU A 96 3.25 11.97 -1.93
N GLU A 97 3.79 13.17 -1.71
CA GLU A 97 5.23 13.38 -1.60
C GLU A 97 5.74 12.53 -0.42
N THR A 98 6.35 11.39 -0.73
CA THR A 98 7.13 10.60 0.23
C THR A 98 8.59 11.06 0.28
N SER A 99 8.89 12.20 -0.33
CA SER A 99 10.20 12.84 -0.35
C SER A 99 10.42 13.62 0.95
N LEU A 100 11.35 13.16 1.79
CA LEU A 100 12.01 14.01 2.79
C LEU A 100 12.97 14.98 2.09
#